data_AF-X1JX77-F1
#
_entry.id   AF-X1JX77-F1
#
_cell.length_a   1.000
_cell.length_b   1.000
_cell.length_c   1.000
_cell.angle_alpha   90.00
_cell.angle_beta   90.00
_cell.angle_gamma   90.00
#
_symmetry.space_group_name_H-M   'P 1'
#
loop_
_entity.id
_entity.type
_entity.pdbx_description
1 polymer ?
#
loop_
_entity_poly.entity_id
_entity_poly.type
_entity_poly.pdbx_seq_one_letter_code
_entity_poly.pdbx_strand_id
1 'polypeptide(L)'
;SLIFSPSILTADCLIILFAQTGSIQKIPQIPAKIRNVFRCVYDIKPEWHIRMQAAFQEHCDAAVSKTINFSEKATVAAVDKAYKLAYKLGCKGITIYRRHSRVHEPMSLD
;
A
#
# COMPACT_ATOMS: atom_id res chain seq x y z
N SER A 1 -42.56 2.27 11.43
CA SER A 1 -41.72 1.67 12.48
C SER A 1 -40.43 1.19 11.84
N LEU A 2 -39.40 2.04 11.93
CA LEU A 2 -38.06 1.84 11.37
C LEU A 2 -37.33 0.78 12.20
N ILE A 3 -37.12 -0.41 11.64
CA ILE A 3 -36.28 -1.44 12.26
C ILE A 3 -34.89 -1.31 11.64
N PHE A 4 -34.03 -0.53 12.30
CA PHE A 4 -32.59 -0.59 12.11
C PHE A 4 -32.10 -1.97 12.58
N SER A 5 -31.77 -2.85 11.63
CA SER A 5 -31.09 -4.11 11.92
C SER A 5 -29.60 -3.84 12.17
N PRO A 6 -28.98 -4.36 13.24
CA PRO A 6 -27.58 -4.08 13.63
C PRO A 6 -26.52 -4.73 12.72
N SER A 7 -26.91 -5.19 11.52
CA SER A 7 -26.11 -6.04 10.63
C SER A 7 -25.62 -5.35 9.35
N ILE A 8 -25.96 -4.07 9.15
CA ILE A 8 -25.51 -3.31 7.98
C ILE A 8 -24.52 -2.26 8.46
N LEU A 9 -23.23 -2.51 8.21
CA LEU A 9 -22.23 -1.45 8.23
C LEU A 9 -22.65 -0.46 7.14
N THR A 10 -23.19 0.70 7.53
CA THR A 10 -23.59 1.72 6.57
C THR A 10 -22.36 2.25 5.83
N ALA A 11 -22.57 2.81 4.64
CA ALA A 11 -21.49 3.42 3.87
C ALA A 11 -20.70 4.45 4.69
N ASP A 12 -21.38 5.23 5.54
CA ASP A 12 -20.77 6.21 6.43
C ASP A 12 -19.82 5.57 7.46
N CYS A 13 -20.26 4.50 8.12
CA CYS A 13 -19.40 3.77 9.07
C CYS A 13 -18.16 3.19 8.38
N LEU A 14 -18.30 2.71 7.14
CA LEU A 14 -17.18 2.19 6.36
C LEU A 14 -16.18 3.27 5.96
N ILE A 15 -16.67 4.47 5.58
CA ILE A 15 -15.83 5.62 5.27
C ILE A 15 -15.02 6.05 6.50
N ILE A 16 -15.65 6.12 7.68
CA ILE A 16 -14.97 6.49 8.94
C ILE A 16 -13.90 5.45 9.31
N LEU A 17 -14.24 4.16 9.24
CA LEU A 17 -13.28 3.09 9.53
C LEU A 17 -12.11 3.09 8.55
N PHE A 18 -12.36 3.33 7.27
CA PHE A 18 -11.32 3.47 6.27
C PHE A 18 -10.44 4.69 6.53
N ALA A 19 -11.03 5.83 6.88
CA ALA A 19 -10.31 7.06 7.22
C ALA A 19 -9.31 6.83 8.37
N GLN A 20 -9.74 6.13 9.43
CA GLN A 20 -8.88 5.86 10.59
C GLN A 20 -7.76 4.85 10.31
N THR A 21 -8.02 3.84 9.49
CA THR A 21 -7.10 2.71 9.28
C THR A 21 -6.24 2.85 8.03
N GLY A 22 -6.69 3.65 7.06
CA GLY A 22 -6.16 3.76 5.70
C GLY A 22 -6.31 2.48 4.86
N SER A 23 -7.10 1.49 5.32
CA SER A 23 -7.24 0.20 4.65
C SER A 23 -8.43 -0.61 5.15
N ILE A 24 -9.13 -1.27 4.22
CA ILE A 24 -10.25 -2.16 4.56
C ILE A 24 -9.82 -3.55 5.05
N GLN A 25 -8.52 -3.86 5.06
CA GLN A 25 -8.04 -5.23 5.33
C GLN A 25 -8.43 -5.74 6.72
N LYS A 26 -8.64 -4.86 7.71
CA LYS A 26 -8.95 -5.23 9.10
C LYS A 26 -10.44 -5.19 9.44
N ILE A 27 -11.31 -4.98 8.46
CA ILE A 27 -12.77 -4.89 8.68
C ILE A 27 -13.40 -6.28 8.44
N PRO A 28 -13.78 -7.03 9.49
CA PRO A 28 -14.25 -8.41 9.35
C PRO A 28 -15.60 -8.52 8.62
N GLN A 29 -16.42 -7.47 8.64
CA GLN A 29 -17.71 -7.41 7.95
C GLN A 29 -17.57 -7.43 6.43
N ILE A 30 -16.38 -7.09 5.89
CA ILE A 30 -16.13 -7.08 4.45
C ILE A 30 -15.64 -8.47 4.00
N PRO A 31 -16.30 -9.11 3.01
CA PRO A 31 -15.91 -10.41 2.51
C PRO A 31 -14.43 -10.47 2.09
N ALA A 32 -13.77 -11.58 2.38
CA ALA A 32 -12.33 -11.75 2.09
C ALA A 32 -11.99 -11.53 0.60
N LYS A 33 -12.89 -11.95 -0.31
CA LYS A 33 -12.73 -11.71 -1.75
C LYS A 33 -12.62 -10.21 -2.09
N ILE A 34 -13.43 -9.38 -1.45
CA ILE A 34 -13.41 -7.92 -1.64
C ILE A 34 -12.13 -7.34 -1.03
N ARG A 35 -11.79 -7.71 0.21
CA ARG A 35 -10.54 -7.27 0.85
C ARG A 35 -9.31 -7.62 0.01
N ASN A 36 -9.26 -8.80 -0.58
CA ASN A 36 -8.13 -9.21 -1.43
C ASN A 36 -7.96 -8.35 -2.69
N VAL A 37 -9.05 -7.82 -3.26
CA VAL A 37 -9.01 -6.96 -4.45
C VAL A 37 -8.61 -5.53 -4.08
N PHE A 38 -9.18 -4.98 -3.00
CA PHE A 38 -8.97 -3.59 -2.60
C PHE A 38 -7.84 -3.45 -1.58
N ARG A 39 -6.61 -3.72 -2.02
CA ARG A 39 -5.40 -3.45 -1.22
C ARG A 39 -4.89 -2.03 -1.44
N CYS A 40 -4.57 -1.37 -0.34
CA CYS A 40 -3.90 -0.08 -0.33
C CYS A 40 -2.37 -0.26 -0.29
N VAL A 41 -1.65 0.84 -0.42
CA VAL A 41 -0.19 0.84 -0.63
C VAL A 41 0.60 0.11 0.46
N TYR A 42 0.16 0.22 1.73
CA TYR A 42 0.81 -0.42 2.89
C TYR A 42 0.33 -1.85 3.15
N ASP A 43 -0.68 -2.33 2.41
CA ASP A 43 -1.13 -3.73 2.43
C ASP A 43 -0.27 -4.64 1.54
N ILE A 44 0.60 -4.02 0.73
CA ILE A 44 1.45 -4.67 -0.25
C ILE A 44 2.90 -4.57 0.23
N LYS A 45 3.57 -5.72 0.38
CA LYS A 45 4.98 -5.76 0.81
C LYS A 45 5.88 -5.03 -0.20
N PRO A 46 6.96 -4.37 0.23
CA PRO A 46 7.91 -3.67 -0.65
C PRO A 46 8.41 -4.50 -1.84
N GLU A 47 8.69 -5.79 -1.63
CA GLU A 47 9.11 -6.72 -2.68
C GLU A 47 8.11 -6.78 -3.85
N TRP A 48 6.81 -6.77 -3.58
CA TRP A 48 5.79 -6.84 -4.62
C TRP A 48 5.71 -5.53 -5.43
N HIS A 49 5.97 -4.38 -4.79
CA HIS A 49 6.10 -3.12 -5.53
C HIS A 49 7.29 -3.17 -6.51
N ILE A 50 8.41 -3.77 -6.10
CA ILE A 50 9.63 -3.89 -6.93
C ILE A 50 9.39 -4.86 -8.08
N ARG A 51 8.80 -6.02 -7.81
CA ARG A 51 8.48 -7.01 -8.86
C ARG A 51 7.52 -6.44 -9.90
N MET A 52 6.53 -5.66 -9.45
CA MET A 52 5.65 -4.93 -10.36
C MET A 52 6.43 -3.94 -11.22
N GLN A 53 7.31 -3.13 -10.62
CA GLN A 53 8.13 -2.19 -11.38
C GLN A 53 9.04 -2.91 -12.39
N ALA A 54 9.65 -4.02 -12.01
CA ALA A 54 10.52 -4.81 -12.88
C ALA A 54 9.76 -5.35 -14.10
N ALA A 55 8.54 -5.88 -13.90
CA ALA A 55 7.71 -6.36 -15.00
C ALA A 55 7.40 -5.27 -16.05
N PHE A 56 7.20 -4.02 -15.62
CA PHE A 56 7.08 -2.89 -16.56
C PHE A 56 8.43 -2.48 -17.16
N GLN A 57 9.51 -2.57 -16.39
CA GLN A 57 10.85 -2.17 -16.82
C GLN A 57 11.36 -3.00 -18.00
N GLU A 58 11.01 -4.28 -18.07
CA GLU A 58 11.35 -5.19 -19.19
C GLU A 58 10.87 -4.68 -20.55
N HIS A 59 9.83 -3.85 -20.57
CA HIS A 59 9.21 -3.31 -21.77
C HIS A 59 9.38 -1.78 -21.90
N CYS A 60 10.32 -1.18 -21.14
CA CYS A 60 10.55 0.26 -21.13
C CYS A 60 12.03 0.61 -21.29
N ASP A 61 12.36 1.36 -22.34
CA ASP A 61 13.72 1.87 -22.59
C ASP A 61 14.13 2.94 -21.58
N ALA A 62 13.18 3.78 -21.15
CA ALA A 62 13.37 4.70 -20.04
C ALA A 62 13.19 4.01 -18.67
N ALA A 63 13.61 4.67 -17.59
CA ALA A 63 13.36 4.20 -16.24
C ALA A 63 11.87 4.36 -15.86
N VAL A 64 11.33 3.40 -15.11
CA VAL A 64 9.95 3.45 -14.61
C VAL A 64 9.88 4.27 -13.32
N SER A 65 9.04 5.32 -13.29
CA SER A 65 8.77 6.10 -12.08
C SER A 65 7.77 5.37 -11.19
N LYS A 66 8.25 4.69 -10.14
CA LYS A 66 7.40 3.99 -9.17
C LYS A 66 7.97 4.13 -7.76
N THR A 67 7.10 4.54 -6.84
CA THR A 67 7.42 4.57 -5.40
C THR A 67 7.25 3.19 -4.75
N ILE A 68 8.31 2.71 -4.12
CA ILE A 68 8.34 1.53 -3.25
C ILE A 68 8.07 2.00 -1.82
N ASN A 69 6.87 1.69 -1.32
CA ASN A 69 6.42 2.17 -0.02
C ASN A 69 6.78 1.21 1.10
N PHE A 70 7.27 1.76 2.20
CA PHE A 70 7.64 1.06 3.41
C PHE A 70 6.83 1.57 4.60
N SER A 71 6.56 0.69 5.57
CA SER A 71 6.03 1.09 6.87
C SER A 71 7.04 1.96 7.63
N GLU A 72 6.56 2.76 8.58
CA GLU A 72 7.40 3.56 9.49
C GLU A 72 8.47 2.73 10.22
N LYS A 73 8.18 1.46 10.53
CA LYS A 73 9.08 0.52 11.23
C LYS A 73 10.16 -0.11 10.34
N ALA A 74 10.28 0.31 9.09
CA ALA A 74 11.25 -0.26 8.16
C ALA A 74 12.69 0.05 8.58
N THR A 75 13.52 -0.99 8.62
CA THR A 75 14.93 -0.92 8.97
C THR A 75 15.80 -0.61 7.75
N VAL A 76 16.99 -0.08 7.98
CA VAL A 76 18.01 0.15 6.92
C VAL A 76 18.31 -1.14 6.17
N ALA A 77 18.41 -2.28 6.87
CA ALA A 77 18.62 -3.58 6.25
C ALA A 77 17.47 -4.02 5.31
N ALA A 78 16.23 -3.63 5.62
CA ALA A 78 15.09 -3.89 4.73
C ALA A 78 15.16 -3.04 3.44
N VAL A 79 15.62 -1.80 3.56
CA VAL A 79 15.84 -0.88 2.43
C VAL A 79 17.00 -1.38 1.55
N ASP A 80 18.11 -1.81 2.15
CA ASP A 80 19.25 -2.42 1.43
C ASP A 80 18.81 -3.66 0.62
N LYS A 81 17.99 -4.53 1.20
CA LYS A 81 17.41 -5.68 0.49
C LYS A 81 16.56 -5.26 -0.71
N ALA A 82 15.81 -4.16 -0.60
CA ALA A 82 15.04 -3.64 -1.73
C ALA A 82 15.93 -3.13 -2.86
N TYR A 83 17.00 -2.38 -2.57
CA TYR A 83 17.96 -1.96 -3.59
C TYR A 83 18.59 -3.16 -4.31
N LYS A 84 19.05 -4.17 -3.54
CA LYS A 84 19.64 -5.39 -4.10
C LYS A 84 18.66 -6.19 -4.95
N LEU A 85 17.40 -6.29 -4.52
CA LEU A 85 16.36 -6.96 -5.31
C LEU A 85 16.07 -6.22 -6.61
N ALA A 86 15.91 -4.90 -6.57
CA ALA A 86 15.66 -4.09 -7.76
C ALA A 86 16.80 -4.19 -8.77
N TYR A 87 18.05 -4.13 -8.30
CA TYR A 87 19.23 -4.35 -9.13
C TYR A 87 19.21 -5.75 -9.78
N LYS A 88 18.95 -6.79 -8.99
CA LYS A 88 18.88 -8.18 -9.48
C LYS A 88 17.78 -8.38 -10.54
N LEU A 89 16.67 -7.64 -10.43
CA LEU A 89 15.54 -7.71 -11.37
C LEU A 89 15.67 -6.74 -12.56
N GLY A 90 16.80 -6.04 -12.71
CA GLY A 90 17.05 -5.17 -13.87
C GLY A 90 16.32 -3.82 -13.83
N CYS A 91 15.85 -3.37 -12.66
CA CYS A 91 15.29 -2.02 -12.53
C CYS A 91 16.36 -0.95 -12.78
N LYS A 92 16.08 0.01 -13.67
CA LYS A 92 17.02 1.11 -14.00
C LYS A 92 17.15 2.16 -12.90
N GLY A 93 16.22 2.16 -11.95
CA GLY A 93 16.23 2.99 -10.75
C GLY A 93 15.06 2.61 -9.85
N ILE A 94 15.07 3.03 -8.59
CA ILE A 94 13.92 2.90 -7.69
C ILE A 94 13.77 4.14 -6.82
N THR A 95 12.55 4.44 -6.42
CA THR A 95 12.25 5.50 -5.46
C THR A 95 11.63 4.88 -4.22
N ILE A 96 12.22 5.13 -3.05
CA ILE A 96 11.72 4.58 -1.79
C ILE A 96 11.03 5.68 -0.99
N TYR A 97 9.87 5.35 -0.43
CA TYR A 97 9.17 6.19 0.54
C TYR A 97 8.89 5.38 1.80
N ARG A 98 9.40 5.84 2.94
CA ARG A 98 9.05 5.28 4.25
C ARG A 98 7.97 6.15 4.88
N ARG A 99 6.87 5.54 5.33
CA ARG A 99 5.80 6.24 6.05
C ARG A 99 6.37 7.01 7.24
N HIS A 100 5.85 8.21 7.45
CA HIS A 100 6.29 9.21 8.43
C HIS A 100 7.77 9.62 8.29
N SER A 101 8.36 9.52 7.09
CA SER A 101 9.72 10.05 6.83
C SER A 101 9.72 11.55 6.55
N ARG A 102 8.55 12.14 6.27
CA ARG A 102 8.34 13.58 6.07
C ARG A 102 7.22 14.08 6.99
N VAL A 103 7.25 15.37 7.32
CA VAL A 103 6.28 16.00 8.24
C VAL A 103 4.87 16.06 7.65
N HIS A 104 4.75 16.25 6.33
CA HIS A 104 3.49 16.26 5.61
C HIS A 104 3.47 15.13 4.59
N GLU A 105 2.42 14.32 4.62
CA GLU A 105 2.21 13.20 3.69
C GLU A 105 0.86 13.38 2.96
N PRO A 106 0.76 13.08 1.67
CA PRO A 106 -0.55 13.01 1.01
C PRO A 106 -1.43 11.97 1.72
N MET A 107 -2.65 12.36 2.12
CA MET A 107 -3.60 11.56 2.92
C MET A 107 -3.28 11.42 4.42
N SER A 108 -2.55 12.35 5.04
CA SER A 108 -2.69 12.56 6.48
C SER A 108 -4.06 13.19 6.75
N LEU A 109 -4.90 12.52 7.55
CA LEU A 109 -6.05 13.17 8.16
C LEU A 109 -5.51 13.89 9.40
N ASP A 110 -5.69 15.21 9.44
CA ASP A 110 -5.40 16.03 10.62
C ASP A 110 -6.27 15.62 11.82
#